data_AF-A0A319BVP3-F1
#
_entry.id   AF-A0A319BVP3-F1
#
_cell.length_a   1.000
_cell.length_b   1.000
_cell.length_c   1.000
_cell.angle_alpha   90.00
_cell.angle_beta   90.00
_cell.angle_gamma   90.00
#
_symmetry.space_group_name_H-M   'P 1'
#
loop_
_entity.id
_entity.type
_entity.pdbx_description
1 polymer ?
#
loop_
_entity_poly.entity_id
_entity_poly.type
_entity_poly.pdbx_seq_one_letter_code
_entity_poly.pdbx_strand_id
1 'polypeptide(L)'
;MGDSSAATPLRPRSLSSGEETPRPFSSLSATSQEILEACERWATELRATRRDLQHAQDELTSAKGVSDILFNLVEKMWALLCACRNGNDEKLSQSTLGVLLDAAIGHLDVQSLREAYERLRRENQQLRSLLAAATGQAEPC
;
A
#
# COMPACT_ATOMS: atom_id res chain seq x y z
N MET A 1 -39.71 6.22 59.49
CA MET A 1 -38.69 5.17 59.67
C MET A 1 -37.46 5.64 58.94
N GLY A 2 -36.42 6.15 59.56
CA GLY A 2 -36.09 6.40 60.96
C GLY A 2 -34.66 6.93 60.86
N ASP A 3 -34.47 8.15 61.35
CA ASP A 3 -33.38 8.57 62.24
C ASP A 3 -31.94 8.17 61.91
N SER A 4 -30.91 8.97 62.16
CA SER A 4 -30.70 10.33 62.65
C SER A 4 -29.20 10.34 62.99
N SER A 5 -28.55 11.49 62.85
CA SER A 5 -27.40 11.91 63.67
C SER A 5 -26.05 11.17 63.47
N ALA A 6 -24.90 11.83 63.43
CA ALA A 6 -24.50 13.00 64.20
C ALA A 6 -23.42 13.83 63.48
N ALA A 7 -23.39 15.11 63.85
CA ALA A 7 -22.48 16.14 63.33
C ALA A 7 -21.25 16.35 64.25
N THR A 8 -20.08 16.62 63.63
CA THR A 8 -18.92 17.47 64.06
C THR A 8 -18.11 17.10 65.34
N PRO A 9 -16.84 17.54 65.54
CA PRO A 9 -16.00 18.44 64.74
C PRO A 9 -14.49 18.11 64.56
N LEU A 10 -13.89 18.79 63.56
CA LEU A 10 -12.55 19.37 63.43
C LEU A 10 -11.33 18.69 64.10
N ARG A 11 -10.38 18.22 63.26
CA ARG A 11 -8.97 18.58 63.47
C ARG A 11 -8.21 18.69 62.14
N PRO A 12 -7.38 19.73 61.94
CA PRO A 12 -6.69 19.98 60.68
C PRO A 12 -5.54 18.99 60.53
N ARG A 13 -5.47 18.27 59.40
CA ARG A 13 -4.24 17.57 59.03
C ARG A 13 -3.42 18.50 58.16
N SER A 14 -2.63 19.29 58.89
CA SER A 14 -1.33 19.85 58.52
C SER A 14 -1.07 20.04 57.02
N LEU A 15 -1.15 21.31 56.60
CA LEU A 15 -0.31 21.82 55.52
C LEU A 15 1.16 21.58 55.91
N SER A 16 1.72 20.47 55.42
CA SER A 16 3.15 20.33 55.13
C SER A 16 3.26 20.73 53.66
N SER A 17 3.35 22.00 53.29
CA SER A 17 4.53 22.87 53.38
C SER A 17 5.84 22.10 53.21
N GLY A 18 6.37 22.14 51.98
CA GLY A 18 7.58 21.46 51.53
C GLY A 18 7.24 20.08 50.97
N GLU A 19 7.36 19.77 49.68
CA GLU A 19 8.21 20.35 48.65
C GLU A 19 7.57 19.90 47.33
N GLU A 20 6.82 20.77 46.66
CA GLU A 20 6.61 20.60 45.22
C GLU A 20 7.97 20.85 44.59
N THR A 21 8.78 19.80 44.53
CA THR A 21 9.96 19.78 43.69
C THR A 21 9.46 20.17 42.30
N PRO A 22 9.94 21.29 41.73
CA PRO A 22 9.55 21.66 40.39
C PRO A 22 9.93 20.48 39.51
N ARG A 23 8.94 19.83 38.88
CA ARG A 23 9.20 18.74 37.93
C ARG A 23 10.28 19.27 37.00
N PRO A 24 11.48 18.70 37.05
CA PRO A 24 12.63 19.38 36.50
C PRO A 24 12.38 19.49 35.00
N PHE A 25 12.70 20.64 34.40
CA PHE A 25 12.56 20.87 32.96
C PHE A 25 13.21 19.76 32.11
N SER A 26 14.16 19.00 32.69
CA SER A 26 14.74 17.77 32.13
C SER A 26 13.73 16.64 31.90
N SER A 27 12.71 16.47 32.75
CA SER A 27 11.63 15.49 32.55
C SER A 27 10.71 15.86 31.38
N LEU A 28 10.49 17.17 31.16
CA LEU A 28 9.76 17.68 30.00
C LEU A 28 10.60 17.55 28.71
N SER A 29 11.90 17.82 28.81
CA SER A 29 12.84 17.62 27.70
C SER A 29 12.94 16.14 27.30
N ALA A 30 13.04 15.23 28.27
CA ALA A 30 13.09 13.79 28.03
C ALA A 30 11.81 13.28 27.36
N THR A 31 10.64 13.69 27.88
CA THR A 31 9.35 13.33 27.26
C THR A 31 9.19 13.95 25.87
N SER A 32 9.68 15.17 25.63
CA SER A 32 9.67 15.77 24.28
C SER A 32 10.55 15.02 23.30
N GLN A 33 11.73 14.56 23.74
CA GLN A 33 12.67 13.76 22.96
C GLN A 33 12.07 12.39 22.62
N GLU A 34 11.45 11.72 23.60
CA GLU A 34 10.75 10.44 23.40
C GLU A 34 9.60 10.56 22.40
N ILE A 35 8.83 11.66 22.45
CA ILE A 35 7.77 11.94 21.46
C ILE A 35 8.38 12.10 20.07
N LEU A 36 9.48 12.83 19.94
CA LEU A 36 10.13 13.08 18.66
C LEU A 36 10.67 11.77 18.05
N GLU A 37 11.33 10.93 18.86
CA GLU A 37 11.80 9.60 18.46
C GLU A 37 10.65 8.65 18.13
N ALA A 38 9.53 8.71 18.86
CA ALA A 38 8.33 7.96 18.53
C ALA A 38 7.72 8.42 17.19
N CYS A 39 7.66 9.73 16.95
CA CYS A 39 7.20 10.30 15.68
C CYS A 39 8.11 9.88 14.52
N GLU A 40 9.43 9.87 14.69
CA GLU A 40 10.36 9.41 13.66
C GLU A 40 10.18 7.92 13.34
N ARG A 41 10.01 7.07 14.36
CA ARG A 41 9.71 5.64 14.18
C ARG A 41 8.39 5.42 13.45
N TRP A 42 7.35 6.16 13.82
CA TRP A 42 6.06 6.07 13.12
C TRP A 42 6.17 6.57 11.69
N ALA A 43 6.96 7.61 11.43
CA ALA A 43 7.19 8.12 10.10
C ALA A 43 7.97 7.14 9.21
N THR A 44 8.91 6.37 9.75
CA THR A 44 9.60 5.31 9.00
C THR A 44 8.70 4.12 8.72
N GLU A 45 7.92 3.69 9.70
CA GLU A 45 6.96 2.58 9.58
C GLU A 45 5.84 2.91 8.59
N LEU A 46 5.29 4.12 8.64
CA LEU A 46 4.29 4.59 7.66
C LEU A 46 4.85 4.61 6.24
N ARG A 47 6.13 5.00 6.08
CA ARG A 47 6.81 4.95 4.77
C ARG A 47 7.09 3.53 4.29
N ALA A 48 7.30 2.58 5.20
CA ALA A 48 7.47 1.17 4.84
C ALA A 48 6.13 0.57 4.39
N THR A 49 5.10 0.66 5.23
CA THR A 49 3.75 0.16 4.92
C THR A 49 3.17 0.77 3.65
N ARG A 50 3.40 2.06 3.37
CA ARG A 50 3.00 2.69 2.11
C ARG A 50 3.70 2.09 0.89
N ARG A 51 4.99 1.74 1.00
CA ARG A 51 5.72 1.07 -0.09
C ARG A 51 5.17 -0.34 -0.32
N ASP A 52 4.88 -1.07 0.75
CA ASP A 52 4.33 -2.42 0.66
C ASP A 52 2.93 -2.42 0.03
N LEU A 53 2.08 -1.45 0.42
CA LEU A 53 0.75 -1.28 -0.18
C LEU A 53 0.85 -0.96 -1.67
N GLN A 54 1.75 -0.05 -2.07
CA GLN A 54 1.96 0.26 -3.48
C GLN A 54 2.44 -0.97 -4.25
N HIS A 55 3.36 -1.75 -3.68
CA HIS A 55 3.85 -2.98 -4.29
C HIS A 55 2.72 -4.00 -4.49
N ALA A 56 1.90 -4.25 -3.47
CA ALA A 56 0.75 -5.14 -3.57
C ALA A 56 -0.28 -4.65 -4.61
N GLN A 57 -0.46 -3.34 -4.73
CA GLN A 57 -1.36 -2.75 -5.73
C GLN A 57 -0.82 -2.92 -7.16
N ASP A 58 0.49 -2.80 -7.35
CA ASP A 58 1.15 -3.07 -8.63
C ASP A 58 0.98 -4.55 -9.02
N GLU A 59 1.20 -5.47 -8.09
CA GLU A 59 1.00 -6.92 -8.30
C GLU A 59 -0.44 -7.26 -8.62
N LEU A 60 -1.40 -6.68 -7.90
CA LEU A 60 -2.83 -6.88 -8.18
C LEU A 60 -3.20 -6.39 -9.59
N THR A 61 -2.64 -5.26 -10.01
CA THR A 61 -2.90 -4.70 -11.35
C THR A 61 -2.31 -5.60 -12.44
N SER A 62 -1.11 -6.13 -12.22
CA SER A 62 -0.49 -7.13 -13.09
C SER A 62 -1.33 -8.40 -13.20
N ALA A 63 -1.69 -8.99 -12.05
CA ALA A 63 -2.49 -10.21 -11.98
C ALA A 63 -3.85 -10.03 -12.68
N LYS A 64 -4.49 -8.86 -12.51
CA LYS A 64 -5.74 -8.54 -13.20
C LYS A 64 -5.55 -8.48 -14.72
N GLY A 65 -4.50 -7.83 -15.20
CA GLY A 65 -4.21 -7.75 -16.65
C GLY A 65 -4.00 -9.13 -17.28
N VAL A 66 -3.25 -10.00 -16.61
CA VAL A 66 -3.06 -11.40 -17.04
C VAL A 66 -4.39 -12.17 -17.00
N SER A 67 -5.16 -12.02 -15.93
CA SER A 67 -6.44 -12.69 -15.77
C SER A 67 -7.43 -12.32 -16.87
N ASP A 68 -7.52 -11.04 -17.25
CA ASP A 68 -8.41 -10.55 -18.30
C ASP A 68 -8.05 -11.19 -19.67
N ILE A 69 -6.75 -11.33 -19.96
CA ILE A 69 -6.27 -11.99 -21.19
C ILE A 69 -6.66 -13.47 -21.19
N LEU A 70 -6.45 -14.17 -20.08
CA LEU A 70 -6.76 -15.60 -19.96
C LEU A 70 -8.28 -15.86 -20.03
N PHE A 71 -9.10 -15.02 -19.39
CA PHE A 71 -10.56 -15.13 -19.47
C PHE A 71 -11.04 -14.96 -20.92
N ASN A 72 -10.56 -13.95 -21.62
CA ASN A 72 -10.91 -13.73 -23.03
C ASN A 72 -10.47 -14.90 -23.92
N LEU A 73 -9.31 -15.51 -23.66
CA LEU A 73 -8.88 -16.72 -24.37
C LEU A 73 -9.86 -17.88 -24.12
N VAL A 74 -10.23 -18.13 -22.87
CA VAL A 74 -11.19 -19.20 -22.51
C VAL A 74 -12.53 -18.98 -23.19
N GLU A 75 -13.06 -17.75 -23.19
CA GLU A 75 -14.30 -17.41 -23.88
C GLU A 75 -14.23 -17.70 -25.38
N LYS A 76 -13.13 -17.29 -26.03
CA LYS A 76 -12.91 -17.51 -27.47
C LYS A 76 -12.75 -18.99 -27.80
N MET A 77 -12.02 -19.76 -26.99
CA MET A 77 -11.89 -21.21 -27.14
C MET A 77 -13.24 -21.92 -26.94
N TRP A 78 -14.04 -21.47 -25.97
CA TRP A 78 -15.38 -22.02 -25.75
C TRP A 78 -16.31 -21.74 -26.93
N ALA A 79 -16.29 -20.52 -27.47
CA ALA A 79 -17.05 -20.16 -28.67
C ALA A 79 -16.63 -21.02 -29.88
N LEU A 80 -15.33 -21.26 -30.04
CA LEU A 80 -14.80 -22.13 -31.09
C LEU A 80 -15.30 -23.57 -30.95
N LEU A 81 -15.24 -24.14 -29.74
CA LEU A 81 -15.77 -25.49 -29.46
C LEU A 81 -17.27 -25.60 -29.79
N CYS A 82 -18.05 -24.58 -29.42
CA CYS A 82 -19.47 -24.53 -29.76
C CYS A 82 -19.70 -24.49 -31.27
N ALA A 83 -18.88 -23.73 -32.02
CA ALA A 83 -18.96 -23.67 -33.47
C ALA A 83 -18.61 -25.01 -34.13
N CYS A 84 -17.55 -25.70 -33.67
CA CYS A 84 -17.17 -27.03 -34.16
C CYS A 84 -18.31 -28.05 -33.93
N ARG A 85 -18.89 -28.06 -32.73
CA ARG A 85 -19.99 -28.97 -32.39
C ARG A 85 -21.22 -28.77 -33.29
N ASN A 86 -21.44 -27.56 -33.77
CA ASN A 86 -22.58 -27.20 -34.63
C ASN A 86 -22.32 -27.46 -36.13
N GLY A 87 -21.22 -28.14 -36.50
CA GLY A 87 -20.98 -28.61 -37.86
C GLY A 87 -20.03 -27.75 -38.71
N ASN A 88 -19.27 -26.83 -38.11
CA ASN A 88 -18.18 -26.15 -38.83
C ASN A 88 -16.97 -27.07 -39.05
N ASP A 89 -16.30 -26.90 -40.20
CA ASP A 89 -15.17 -27.69 -40.68
C ASP A 89 -13.98 -27.72 -39.68
N GLU A 90 -13.53 -28.92 -39.31
CA GLU A 90 -12.44 -29.16 -38.34
C GLU A 90 -11.10 -28.51 -38.77
N LYS A 91 -10.87 -28.35 -40.06
CA LYS A 91 -9.64 -27.69 -40.55
C LYS A 91 -9.64 -26.18 -40.28
N LEU A 92 -10.81 -25.54 -40.42
CA LEU A 92 -10.97 -24.13 -40.09
C LEU A 92 -10.84 -23.90 -38.58
N SER A 93 -11.28 -24.86 -37.76
CA SER A 93 -11.19 -24.73 -36.31
C SER A 93 -9.77 -24.88 -35.78
N GLN A 94 -8.94 -25.77 -36.34
CA GLN A 94 -7.52 -25.85 -35.97
C GLN A 94 -6.75 -24.58 -36.34
N SER A 95 -6.96 -24.06 -37.55
CA SER A 95 -6.34 -22.79 -37.97
C SER A 95 -6.79 -21.63 -37.08
N THR A 96 -8.08 -21.55 -36.75
CA THR A 96 -8.63 -20.51 -35.87
C THR A 96 -8.08 -20.63 -34.45
N LEU A 97 -7.93 -21.84 -33.92
CA LEU A 97 -7.33 -22.07 -32.59
C LEU A 97 -5.89 -21.56 -32.55
N GLY A 98 -5.08 -21.84 -33.57
CA GLY A 98 -3.72 -21.32 -33.67
C GLY A 98 -3.68 -19.80 -33.58
N VAL A 99 -4.51 -19.10 -34.38
CA VAL A 99 -4.61 -17.63 -34.36
C VAL A 99 -5.04 -17.10 -32.99
N LEU A 100 -5.97 -17.78 -32.32
CA LEU A 100 -6.42 -17.38 -30.98
C LEU A 100 -5.32 -17.50 -29.93
N LEU A 101 -4.53 -18.57 -29.99
CA LEU A 101 -3.40 -18.79 -29.09
C LEU A 101 -2.28 -17.79 -29.36
N ASP A 102 -1.93 -17.56 -30.64
CA ASP A 102 -0.92 -16.57 -31.03
C ASP A 102 -1.30 -15.16 -30.58
N ALA A 103 -2.58 -14.79 -30.71
CA ALA A 103 -3.09 -13.50 -30.23
C ALA A 103 -3.00 -13.39 -28.69
N ALA A 104 -3.33 -14.45 -27.95
CA ALA A 104 -3.23 -14.45 -26.49
C ALA A 104 -1.77 -14.36 -26.03
N ILE A 105 -0.85 -15.06 -26.68
CA ILE A 105 0.59 -14.95 -26.44
C ILE A 105 1.05 -13.51 -26.69
N GLY A 106 0.71 -12.93 -27.84
CA GLY A 106 1.07 -11.54 -28.15
C GLY A 106 0.52 -10.53 -27.13
N HIS A 107 -0.69 -10.74 -26.61
CA HIS A 107 -1.24 -9.89 -25.54
C HIS A 107 -0.47 -10.05 -24.22
N LEU A 108 -0.08 -11.27 -23.85
CA LEU A 108 0.74 -11.51 -22.66
C LEU A 108 2.13 -10.86 -22.79
N ASP A 109 2.74 -10.95 -23.97
CA ASP A 109 4.04 -10.30 -24.24
C ASP A 109 3.93 -8.78 -24.11
N VAL A 110 2.89 -8.17 -24.69
CA VAL A 110 2.63 -6.73 -24.56
C VAL A 110 2.40 -6.33 -23.09
N GLN A 111 1.64 -7.13 -22.34
CA GLN A 111 1.40 -6.88 -20.91
C GLN A 111 2.70 -6.97 -20.09
N SER A 112 3.53 -7.99 -20.34
CA SER A 112 4.85 -8.15 -19.72
C SER A 112 5.79 -6.99 -20.03
N LEU A 113 5.85 -6.57 -21.31
CA LEU A 113 6.67 -5.43 -21.73
C LEU A 113 6.22 -4.13 -21.07
N ARG A 114 4.90 -3.92 -20.96
CA ARG A 114 4.32 -2.76 -20.28
C ARG A 114 4.72 -2.71 -18.80
N GLU A 115 4.68 -3.85 -18.10
CA GLU A 115 5.11 -3.92 -16.70
C GLU A 115 6.60 -3.64 -16.53
N ALA A 116 7.44 -4.18 -17.42
CA ALA A 116 8.87 -3.90 -17.43
C ALA A 116 9.15 -2.42 -17.68
N TYR A 117 8.45 -1.81 -18.64
CA TYR A 117 8.56 -0.39 -18.95
C TYR A 117 8.13 0.49 -17.76
N GLU A 118 7.00 0.21 -17.11
CA GLU A 118 6.54 0.98 -15.96
C GLU A 118 7.46 0.84 -14.74
N ARG A 119 8.08 -0.33 -14.56
CA ARG A 119 9.13 -0.51 -13.54
C ARG A 119 10.33 0.39 -13.84
N LEU A 120 10.85 0.33 -15.07
CA LEU A 120 11.99 1.15 -15.50
C LEU A 120 11.69 2.65 -15.40
N ARG A 121 10.47 3.08 -15.78
CA ARG A 121 10.01 4.47 -15.68
C ARG A 121 10.07 4.97 -14.24
N ARG A 122 9.58 4.18 -13.28
CA ARG A 122 9.60 4.53 -11.85
C ARG A 122 11.01 4.60 -11.29
N GLU A 123 11.87 3.63 -11.62
CA GLU A 123 13.27 3.64 -11.23
C GLU A 123 14.00 4.87 -11.80
N ASN A 124 13.77 5.21 -13.07
CA ASN A 124 14.36 6.40 -13.67
C ASN A 124 13.91 7.68 -12.97
N GLN A 125 12.62 7.78 -12.63
CA GLN A 125 12.08 8.92 -11.89
C GLN A 125 12.67 9.03 -10.48
N GLN A 126 12.87 7.90 -9.79
CA GLN A 126 13.52 7.86 -8.49
C GLN A 126 14.99 8.28 -8.58
N LEU A 127 15.72 7.83 -9.59
CA LEU A 127 17.11 8.24 -9.80
C LEU A 127 17.21 9.75 -10.09
N ARG A 128 16.29 10.31 -10.89
CA ARG A 128 16.24 11.76 -11.14
C ARG A 128 15.93 12.57 -9.89
N SER A 129 15.01 12.12 -9.05
CA SER A 129 14.68 12.83 -7.81
C SER A 129 15.84 12.79 -6.81
N LEU A 130 16.55 11.66 -6.70
CA LEU A 130 17.77 11.56 -5.90
C LEU A 130 18.88 12.48 -6.44
N LEU A 131 19.06 12.54 -7.76
CA LEU A 131 20.03 13.43 -8.38
C LEU A 131 19.69 14.92 -8.11
N ALA A 132 18.43 15.30 -8.26
CA ALA A 132 17.96 16.67 -7.97
C ALA A 132 18.19 17.05 -6.51
N ALA A 133 17.85 16.15 -5.57
CA ALA A 133 18.09 16.35 -4.14
C ALA A 133 19.59 16.46 -3.81
N ALA A 134 20.44 15.66 -4.45
CA ALA A 134 21.89 15.70 -4.23
C ALA A 134 22.58 16.92 -4.85
N THR A 135 22.05 17.44 -5.95
CA THR A 135 22.64 18.58 -6.69
C THR A 135 22.02 19.93 -6.32
N GLY A 136 20.97 19.95 -5.49
CA GLY A 136 20.28 21.18 -5.07
C GLY A 136 19.53 21.88 -6.20
N GLN A 137 19.39 21.25 -7.38
CA GLN A 137 18.59 21.76 -8.48
C GLN A 137 17.13 21.34 -8.25
N ALA A 138 16.36 22.23 -7.61
CA ALA A 138 14.91 22.17 -7.69
C ALA A 138 14.51 22.45 -9.14
N GLU A 139 13.89 21.48 -9.82
CA GLU A 139 13.31 21.74 -11.15
C GLU A 139 12.27 22.87 -11.05
N PRO A 140 12.33 23.91 -11.89
CA PRO A 140 11.24 24.87 -12.00
C PRO A 140 10.02 24.18 -12.64
N CYS A 141 8.87 24.41 -12.04
CA CYS A 141 7.55 23.93 -12.46
C CYS A 141 7.21 24.21 -13.93
#